data_AF-A0A543J315-F1
#
_entry.id   AF-A0A543J315-F1
#
_cell.length_a   1.000
_cell.length_b   1.000
_cell.length_c   1.000
_cell.angle_alpha   90.00
_cell.angle_beta   90.00
_cell.angle_gamma   90.00
#
_symmetry.space_group_name_H-M   'P 1'
#
loop_
_entity.id
_entity.type
_entity.pdbx_description
1 polymer ?
#
loop_
_entity_poly.entity_id
_entity_poly.type
_entity_poly.pdbx_seq_one_letter_code
_entity_poly.pdbx_strand_id
1 'polypeptide(L)'
;MALTALLIYLAWLALAFGVRTWVQWRRTGDTGFRGANLPRGSVQWWARLMFTAALLAGVAGPAAEMAGLAAVGALDTPAVRGTGLVLALLGALATLAAQRSMGASWRVGVDESEHTTLVTTGAFALVRNPVFTAMMITAVGLAAMVPNVVSLAALLLTFGAIELQVRVVEEPYLLRTHGEAYGRYAATVGRFLPGLGRLGQARR
;
A
#
# COMPACT_ATOMS: atom_id res chain seq x y z
N MET A 1 9.01 -0.85 -22.48
CA MET A 1 8.40 -1.25 -21.19
C MET A 1 7.61 -0.12 -20.53
N ALA A 2 7.98 1.16 -20.74
CA ALA A 2 7.30 2.30 -20.12
C ALA A 2 5.77 2.36 -20.33
N LEU A 3 5.28 2.30 -21.57
CA LEU A 3 3.83 2.29 -21.83
C LEU A 3 3.12 1.14 -21.11
N THR A 4 3.69 -0.06 -21.12
CA THR A 4 3.15 -1.23 -20.41
C THR A 4 3.09 -1.01 -18.90
N ALA A 5 4.15 -0.48 -18.30
CA ALA A 5 4.19 -0.15 -16.87
C ALA A 5 3.13 0.89 -16.51
N LEU A 6 2.96 1.93 -17.34
CA LEU A 6 1.95 2.95 -17.16
C LEU A 6 0.53 2.36 -17.22
N LEU A 7 0.24 1.52 -18.22
CA LEU A 7 -1.07 0.88 -18.37
C LEU A 7 -1.38 -0.04 -17.18
N ILE A 8 -0.42 -0.85 -16.74
CA ILE A 8 -0.56 -1.69 -15.54
C ILE A 8 -0.86 -0.83 -14.32
N TYR A 9 -0.12 0.26 -14.14
CA TYR A 9 -0.29 1.14 -13.00
C TYR A 9 -1.66 1.83 -12.98
N LEU A 10 -2.10 2.37 -14.12
CA LEU A 10 -3.40 3.02 -14.23
C LEU A 10 -4.55 2.03 -14.05
N ALA A 11 -4.45 0.83 -14.64
CA ALA A 11 -5.43 -0.24 -14.44
C ALA A 11 -5.48 -0.66 -12.97
N TRP A 12 -4.32 -0.83 -12.33
CA TRP A 12 -4.23 -1.15 -10.90
C TRP A 12 -4.86 -0.05 -10.02
N LEU A 13 -4.57 1.23 -10.26
CA LEU A 13 -5.19 2.35 -9.53
C LEU A 13 -6.71 2.36 -9.70
N ALA A 14 -7.19 2.21 -10.94
CA ALA A 14 -8.60 2.17 -11.25
C ALA A 14 -9.30 1.01 -10.53
N LEU A 15 -8.68 -0.18 -10.48
CA LEU A 15 -9.26 -1.35 -9.82
C LEU A 15 -9.18 -1.25 -8.28
N ALA A 16 -8.01 -0.91 -7.75
CA ALA A 16 -7.73 -0.93 -6.31
C ALA A 16 -8.39 0.21 -5.54
N PHE A 17 -8.65 1.34 -6.20
CA PHE A 17 -9.29 2.51 -5.59
C PHE A 17 -10.62 2.83 -6.26
N GLY A 18 -10.66 3.04 -7.59
CA GLY A 18 -11.89 3.46 -8.28
C GLY A 18 -13.03 2.45 -8.18
N VAL A 19 -12.85 1.26 -8.75
CA VAL A 19 -13.84 0.18 -8.72
C VAL A 19 -14.08 -0.26 -7.27
N ARG A 20 -13.03 -0.36 -6.45
CA ARG A 20 -13.17 -0.78 -5.05
C ARG A 20 -14.06 0.15 -4.24
N THR A 21 -13.90 1.46 -4.40
CA THR A 21 -14.73 2.49 -3.77
C THR A 21 -16.15 2.48 -4.33
N TRP A 22 -16.30 2.34 -5.64
CA TRP A 22 -17.63 2.25 -6.26
C TRP A 22 -18.42 1.03 -5.74
N VAL A 23 -17.79 -0.15 -5.69
CA VAL A 23 -18.42 -1.37 -5.15
C VAL A 23 -18.79 -1.19 -3.67
N GLN A 24 -17.95 -0.52 -2.88
CA GLN A 24 -18.27 -0.25 -1.47
C GLN A 24 -19.48 0.66 -1.35
N TRP A 25 -19.46 1.80 -2.04
CA TRP A 25 -20.54 2.77 -2.03
C TRP A 25 -21.87 2.14 -2.45
N ARG A 26 -21.86 1.28 -3.47
CA ARG A 26 -23.07 0.56 -3.92
C ARG A 26 -23.60 -0.46 -2.92
N ARG A 27 -22.76 -0.98 -2.03
CA ARG A 27 -23.14 -2.01 -1.03
C ARG A 27 -23.48 -1.42 0.34
N THR A 28 -22.82 -0.33 0.74
CA THR A 28 -22.90 0.22 2.10
C THR A 28 -23.34 1.67 2.15
N GLY A 29 -23.40 2.38 1.02
CA GLY A 29 -23.60 3.83 0.98
C GLY A 29 -22.37 4.65 1.38
N ASP A 30 -21.24 4.01 1.69
CA ASP A 30 -20.02 4.62 2.18
C ASP A 30 -18.88 4.45 1.17
N THR A 31 -18.05 5.48 0.97
CA THR A 31 -16.90 5.41 0.05
C THR A 31 -15.68 4.71 0.66
N GLY A 32 -15.63 4.57 1.98
CA GLY A 32 -14.52 3.99 2.73
C GLY A 32 -13.33 4.94 2.94
N PHE A 33 -13.35 6.16 2.39
CA PHE A 33 -12.29 7.13 2.63
C PHE A 33 -12.54 7.90 3.93
N ARG A 34 -11.49 8.03 4.75
CA ARG A 34 -11.51 8.78 6.01
C ARG A 34 -10.52 9.94 5.98
N GLY A 35 -10.71 10.89 6.89
CA GLY A 35 -9.79 12.01 7.08
C GLY A 35 -10.04 13.23 6.18
N ALA A 36 -11.27 13.44 5.67
CA ALA A 36 -11.60 14.66 4.90
C ALA A 36 -11.20 15.95 5.64
N ASN A 37 -11.39 15.99 6.97
CA ASN A 37 -11.16 17.16 7.82
C ASN A 37 -9.94 17.01 8.75
N LEU A 38 -8.87 16.35 8.32
CA LEU A 38 -7.66 16.21 9.14
C LEU A 38 -7.02 17.57 9.46
N PRO A 39 -6.67 17.85 10.73
CA PRO A 39 -5.96 19.07 11.10
C PRO A 39 -4.66 19.20 10.31
N ARG A 40 -4.43 20.37 9.70
CA ARG A 40 -3.20 20.65 8.95
C ARG A 40 -1.98 20.48 9.87
N GLY A 41 -0.95 19.80 9.37
CA GLY A 41 0.26 19.52 10.14
C GLY A 41 0.17 18.33 11.10
N SER A 42 -1.01 17.70 11.27
CA SER A 42 -1.11 16.44 12.01
C SER A 42 -0.37 15.30 11.30
N VAL A 43 -0.01 14.26 12.06
CA VAL A 43 0.67 13.07 11.51
C VAL A 43 -0.18 12.41 10.42
N GLN A 44 -1.49 12.27 10.65
CA GLN A 44 -2.41 11.68 9.67
C GLN A 44 -2.48 12.52 8.39
N TRP A 45 -2.43 13.85 8.51
CA TRP A 45 -2.41 14.76 7.36
C TRP A 45 -1.15 14.55 6.52
N TRP A 46 0.03 14.48 7.16
CA TRP A 46 1.30 14.19 6.48
C TRP A 46 1.33 12.79 5.86
N ALA A 47 0.85 11.78 6.57
CA ALA A 47 0.76 10.41 6.04
C ALA A 47 -0.11 10.36 4.79
N ARG A 48 -1.29 11.00 4.80
CA ARG A 48 -2.17 11.10 3.63
C ARG A 48 -1.53 11.87 2.47
N LEU A 49 -0.85 12.98 2.76
CA LEU A 49 -0.16 13.76 1.74
C LEU A 49 0.95 12.94 1.08
N MET A 50 1.80 12.27 1.87
CA MET A 50 2.86 11.41 1.36
C MET A 50 2.31 10.23 0.57
N PHE A 51 1.23 9.60 1.04
CA PHE A 51 0.61 8.49 0.33
C PHE A 51 0.00 8.93 -1.00
N THR A 52 -0.70 10.07 -1.03
CA THR A 52 -1.20 10.67 -2.28
C THR A 52 -0.06 11.02 -3.22
N ALA A 53 1.01 11.63 -2.71
CA ALA A 53 2.19 11.96 -3.50
C ALA A 53 2.87 10.70 -4.08
N ALA A 54 2.95 9.61 -3.30
CA ALA A 54 3.46 8.32 -3.77
C ALA A 54 2.61 7.76 -4.92
N LEU A 55 1.28 7.82 -4.80
CA LEU A 55 0.38 7.37 -5.87
C LEU A 55 0.52 8.23 -7.15
N LEU A 56 0.71 9.54 -7.03
CA LEU A 56 0.95 10.40 -8.19
C LEU A 56 2.33 10.12 -8.81
N ALA A 57 3.35 9.92 -7.97
CA ALA A 57 4.71 9.63 -8.41
C ALA A 57 4.84 8.32 -9.20
N GLY A 58 3.94 7.34 -8.98
CA GLY A 58 3.91 6.09 -9.74
C GLY A 58 3.67 6.28 -11.25
N VAL A 59 3.06 7.39 -11.67
CA VAL A 59 2.93 7.77 -13.10
C VAL A 59 4.22 8.40 -13.64
N ALA A 60 4.95 9.11 -12.78
CA ALA A 60 6.07 9.95 -13.18
C ALA A 60 7.25 9.15 -13.75
N GLY A 61 7.54 7.97 -13.21
CA GLY A 61 8.61 7.10 -13.68
C GLY A 61 8.44 6.64 -15.14
N PRO A 62 7.34 5.96 -15.49
CA PRO A 62 7.02 5.60 -16.87
C PRO A 62 6.91 6.82 -17.80
N ALA A 63 6.29 7.91 -17.34
CA ALA A 63 6.17 9.14 -18.13
C ALA A 63 7.53 9.76 -18.46
N ALA A 64 8.46 9.79 -17.50
CA ALA A 64 9.80 10.30 -17.70
C ALA A 64 10.58 9.46 -18.72
N GLU A 65 10.49 8.13 -18.66
CA GLU A 65 11.13 7.25 -19.66
C GLU A 65 10.54 7.46 -21.06
N MET A 66 9.21 7.62 -21.19
CA MET A 66 8.58 7.96 -22.47
C MET A 66 9.00 9.34 -23.00
N ALA A 67 9.35 10.27 -22.11
CA ALA A 67 9.90 11.57 -22.44
C ALA A 67 11.42 11.55 -22.72
N GLY A 68 12.05 10.37 -22.71
CA GLY A 68 13.47 10.19 -23.05
C GLY A 68 14.44 10.15 -21.86
N LEU A 69 13.95 10.11 -20.61
CA LEU A 69 14.82 9.90 -19.46
C LEU A 69 15.42 8.49 -19.51
N ALA A 70 16.76 8.43 -19.49
CA ALA A 70 17.47 7.16 -19.53
C ALA A 70 17.27 6.34 -18.25
N ALA A 71 17.24 5.01 -18.41
CA ALA A 71 17.31 4.08 -17.30
C ALA A 71 18.71 4.11 -16.65
N VAL A 72 18.79 3.70 -15.39
CA VAL A 72 20.05 3.48 -14.68
C VAL A 72 20.70 2.24 -15.29
N GLY A 73 21.85 2.43 -15.97
CA GLY A 73 22.46 1.39 -16.82
C GLY A 73 22.69 0.04 -16.13
N ALA A 74 23.06 0.01 -14.85
CA ALA A 74 23.24 -1.23 -14.09
C ALA A 74 21.95 -2.06 -13.90
N LEU A 75 20.79 -1.41 -13.98
CA LEU A 75 19.47 -2.03 -13.82
C LEU A 75 18.77 -2.26 -15.16
N ASP A 76 19.27 -1.67 -16.25
CA ASP A 76 18.63 -1.74 -17.57
C ASP A 76 18.96 -3.05 -18.30
N THR A 77 18.50 -4.16 -17.74
CA THR A 77 18.65 -5.49 -18.34
C THR A 77 17.29 -6.12 -18.64
N PRO A 78 17.17 -6.96 -19.68
CA PRO A 78 15.93 -7.67 -19.97
C PRO A 78 15.44 -8.52 -18.80
N ALA A 79 16.35 -9.11 -18.02
CA ALA A 79 16.03 -9.91 -16.84
C ALA A 79 15.39 -9.07 -15.74
N VAL A 80 15.94 -7.88 -15.44
CA VAL A 80 15.37 -6.96 -14.44
C VAL A 80 14.00 -6.47 -14.88
N ARG A 81 13.86 -6.02 -16.13
CA ARG A 81 12.58 -5.53 -16.66
C ARG A 81 11.51 -6.62 -16.71
N GLY A 82 11.86 -7.85 -17.12
CA GLY A 82 10.96 -9.00 -17.15
C GLY A 82 10.52 -9.43 -15.76
N THR A 83 11.45 -9.48 -14.80
CA THR A 83 11.13 -9.74 -13.39
C THR A 83 10.22 -8.64 -12.83
N GLY A 84 10.49 -7.38 -13.19
CA GLY A 84 9.67 -6.23 -12.82
C GLY A 84 8.22 -6.37 -13.28
N LEU A 85 8.00 -6.80 -14.52
CA LEU A 85 6.65 -7.05 -15.06
C LEU A 85 5.90 -8.12 -14.23
N VAL A 86 6.56 -9.24 -13.94
CA VAL A 86 5.97 -10.31 -13.13
C VAL A 86 5.62 -9.81 -11.74
N LEU A 87 6.54 -9.10 -11.07
CA LEU A 87 6.31 -8.54 -9.74
C LEU A 87 5.18 -7.50 -9.74
N ALA A 88 5.11 -6.63 -10.75
CA ALA A 88 4.07 -5.62 -10.86
C ALA A 88 2.68 -6.25 -10.97
N LEU A 89 2.54 -7.28 -11.82
CA LEU A 89 1.28 -8.00 -11.99
C LEU A 89 0.89 -8.81 -10.74
N LEU A 90 1.84 -9.56 -10.16
CA LEU A 90 1.57 -10.34 -8.95
C LEU A 90 1.23 -9.45 -7.76
N GLY A 91 1.97 -8.34 -7.57
CA GLY A 91 1.67 -7.34 -6.55
C GLY A 91 0.28 -6.74 -6.75
N ALA A 92 -0.06 -6.34 -7.98
CA ALA A 92 -1.35 -5.74 -8.30
C ALA A 92 -2.51 -6.71 -7.99
N LEU A 93 -2.39 -7.97 -8.43
CA LEU A 93 -3.38 -9.01 -8.16
C LEU A 93 -3.47 -9.32 -6.66
N ALA A 94 -2.34 -9.39 -5.97
CA ALA A 94 -2.28 -9.59 -4.52
C ALA A 94 -2.92 -8.43 -3.75
N THR A 95 -2.79 -7.18 -4.22
CA THR A 95 -3.48 -6.02 -3.63
C THR A 95 -4.99 -6.25 -3.67
N LEU A 96 -5.53 -6.60 -4.84
CA LEU A 96 -6.96 -6.84 -5.02
C LEU A 96 -7.45 -8.05 -4.20
N ALA A 97 -6.64 -9.12 -4.10
CA ALA A 97 -6.95 -10.29 -3.27
C ALA A 97 -6.96 -9.94 -1.77
N ALA A 98 -5.96 -9.20 -1.29
CA ALA A 98 -5.88 -8.77 0.10
C ALA A 98 -7.03 -7.81 0.48
N GLN A 99 -7.44 -6.92 -0.43
CA GLN A 99 -8.59 -6.04 -0.23
C GLN A 99 -9.91 -6.81 -0.07
N ARG A 100 -10.07 -7.97 -0.72
CA ARG A 100 -11.25 -8.83 -0.53
C ARG A 100 -11.31 -9.42 0.87
N SER A 101 -10.16 -9.69 1.50
CA SER A 101 -10.10 -10.20 2.89
C SER A 101 -10.67 -9.19 3.91
N MET A 102 -10.66 -7.89 3.60
CA MET A 102 -11.28 -6.88 4.46
C MET A 102 -12.81 -6.81 4.34
N GLY A 103 -13.41 -7.31 3.24
CA GLY A 103 -14.86 -7.26 3.03
C GLY A 103 -15.45 -5.85 3.17
N ALA A 104 -16.51 -5.70 3.98
CA ALA A 104 -17.15 -4.41 4.26
C ALA A 104 -16.30 -3.49 5.17
N SER A 105 -15.27 -4.02 5.82
CA SER A 105 -14.38 -3.27 6.71
C SER A 105 -13.27 -2.50 5.97
N TRP A 106 -13.24 -2.55 4.64
CA TRP A 106 -12.24 -1.80 3.87
C TRP A 106 -12.42 -0.30 4.09
N ARG A 107 -11.31 0.35 4.42
CA ARG A 107 -11.23 1.80 4.59
C ARG A 107 -9.85 2.28 4.20
N VAL A 108 -9.77 3.51 3.72
CA VAL A 108 -8.51 4.22 3.43
C VAL A 108 -8.39 5.39 4.40
N GLY A 109 -7.36 5.33 5.23
CA GLY A 109 -7.18 6.24 6.35
C GLY A 109 -7.83 5.73 7.64
N VAL A 110 -7.63 6.50 8.71
CA VAL A 110 -8.15 6.20 10.05
C VAL A 110 -9.16 7.27 10.44
N ASP A 111 -10.24 6.84 11.06
CA ASP A 111 -11.14 7.72 11.83
C ASP A 111 -11.07 7.27 13.28
N GLU A 112 -10.61 8.16 14.17
CA GLU A 112 -10.42 7.81 15.58
C GLU A 112 -11.75 7.60 16.32
N SER A 113 -12.87 8.07 15.77
CA SER A 113 -14.20 7.86 16.35
C SER A 113 -14.81 6.49 15.98
N GLU A 114 -14.26 5.80 14.99
CA GLU A 114 -14.78 4.51 14.55
C GLU A 114 -14.19 3.35 15.35
N HIS A 115 -15.07 2.47 15.86
CA HIS A 115 -14.69 1.16 16.39
C HIS A 115 -14.80 0.12 15.29
N THR A 116 -13.68 -0.14 14.64
CA THR A 116 -13.63 -1.02 13.48
C THR A 116 -13.58 -2.49 13.90
N THR A 117 -14.02 -3.44 13.08
CA THR A 117 -13.82 -4.86 13.39
C THR A 117 -12.38 -5.26 13.10
N LEU A 118 -11.72 -5.93 14.05
CA LEU A 118 -10.37 -6.45 13.85
C LEU A 118 -10.42 -7.69 12.93
N VAL A 119 -9.77 -7.59 11.76
CA VAL A 119 -9.67 -8.69 10.79
C VAL A 119 -8.33 -9.40 10.93
N THR A 120 -8.36 -10.70 11.25
CA THR A 120 -7.16 -11.53 11.45
C THR A 120 -7.13 -12.77 10.55
N THR A 121 -8.11 -12.93 9.66
CA THR A 121 -8.27 -14.11 8.78
C THR A 121 -7.88 -13.80 7.34
N GLY A 122 -7.77 -14.85 6.51
CA GLY A 122 -7.38 -14.70 5.10
C GLY A 122 -5.95 -14.16 4.97
N ALA A 123 -5.76 -13.12 4.15
CA ALA A 123 -4.43 -12.52 3.95
C ALA A 123 -3.85 -11.93 5.26
N PHE A 124 -4.71 -11.50 6.19
CA PHE A 124 -4.30 -10.96 7.49
C PHE A 124 -3.74 -12.03 8.44
N ALA A 125 -3.93 -13.32 8.16
CA ALA A 125 -3.30 -14.39 8.93
C ALA A 125 -1.80 -14.55 8.59
N LEU A 126 -1.37 -14.10 7.41
CA LEU A 126 0.03 -14.22 6.94
C LEU A 126 0.88 -13.03 7.40
N VAL A 127 0.36 -11.82 7.17
CA VAL A 127 0.97 -10.54 7.56
C VAL A 127 -0.15 -9.58 7.94
N ARG A 128 0.12 -8.64 8.86
CA ARG A 128 -0.93 -7.75 9.37
C ARG A 128 -1.26 -6.55 8.47
N ASN A 129 -0.39 -6.24 7.50
CA ASN A 129 -0.63 -5.20 6.50
C ASN A 129 -0.56 -5.75 5.05
N PRO A 130 -1.37 -6.77 4.69
CA PRO A 130 -1.20 -7.51 3.43
C PRO A 130 -1.45 -6.65 2.18
N VAL A 131 -2.37 -5.68 2.26
CA VAL A 131 -2.62 -4.74 1.16
C VAL A 131 -1.39 -3.87 0.92
N PHE A 132 -0.80 -3.28 1.97
CA PHE A 132 0.41 -2.48 1.85
C PHE A 132 1.62 -3.31 1.40
N THR A 133 1.76 -4.55 1.88
CA THR A 133 2.79 -5.48 1.36
C THR A 133 2.65 -5.66 -0.14
N ALA A 134 1.45 -5.96 -0.62
CA ALA A 134 1.21 -6.13 -2.05
C ALA A 134 1.46 -4.85 -2.85
N MET A 135 1.10 -3.68 -2.32
CA MET A 135 1.40 -2.39 -2.93
C MET A 135 2.90 -2.13 -3.06
N MET A 136 3.69 -2.47 -2.04
CA MET A 136 5.16 -2.38 -2.11
C MET A 136 5.74 -3.32 -3.18
N ILE A 137 5.21 -4.54 -3.31
CA ILE A 137 5.62 -5.48 -4.37
C ILE A 137 5.31 -4.89 -5.76
N THR A 138 4.11 -4.31 -5.95
CA THR A 138 3.73 -3.62 -7.18
C THR A 138 4.71 -2.48 -7.50
N ALA A 139 5.03 -1.65 -6.51
CA ALA A 139 5.96 -0.53 -6.68
C ALA A 139 7.38 -1.00 -7.06
N VAL A 140 7.89 -2.06 -6.42
CA VAL A 140 9.19 -2.67 -6.79
C VAL A 140 9.15 -3.17 -8.23
N GLY A 141 8.07 -3.85 -8.63
CA GLY A 141 7.90 -4.34 -10.00
C GLY A 141 7.91 -3.21 -11.03
N LEU A 142 7.14 -2.15 -10.79
CA LEU A 142 7.08 -0.99 -11.67
C LEU A 142 8.43 -0.28 -11.79
N ALA A 143 9.13 -0.09 -10.66
CA ALA A 143 10.45 0.50 -10.67
C ALA A 143 11.47 -0.35 -11.45
N ALA A 144 11.38 -1.68 -11.38
CA ALA A 144 12.22 -2.58 -12.17
C ALA A 144 11.86 -2.60 -13.68
N MET A 145 10.59 -2.37 -14.05
CA MET A 145 10.20 -2.27 -15.47
C MET A 145 10.77 -1.02 -16.16
N VAL A 146 10.89 0.08 -15.42
CA VAL A 146 11.37 1.40 -15.88
C VAL A 146 12.41 1.98 -14.91
N PRO A 147 13.61 1.41 -14.80
CA PRO A 147 14.55 1.67 -13.70
C PRO A 147 15.33 2.98 -13.88
N ASN A 148 14.62 4.09 -14.07
CA ASN A 148 15.18 5.43 -14.07
C ASN A 148 15.12 6.07 -12.65
N VAL A 149 15.83 7.18 -12.46
CA VAL A 149 15.95 7.85 -11.16
C VAL A 149 14.60 8.31 -10.58
N VAL A 150 13.63 8.66 -11.44
CA VAL A 150 12.28 9.08 -11.00
C VAL A 150 11.51 7.89 -10.45
N SER A 151 11.56 6.74 -11.12
CA SER A 151 10.94 5.50 -10.64
C SER A 151 11.53 5.02 -9.31
N LEU A 152 12.85 5.13 -9.15
CA LEU A 152 13.51 4.78 -7.89
C LEU A 152 13.15 5.74 -6.75
N ALA A 153 13.05 7.03 -7.03
CA ALA A 153 12.56 8.00 -6.05
C ALA A 153 11.09 7.76 -5.67
N ALA A 154 10.23 7.43 -6.63
CA ALA A 154 8.83 7.07 -6.40
C ALA A 154 8.71 5.79 -5.55
N LEU A 155 9.59 4.81 -5.77
CA LEU A 155 9.67 3.60 -4.96
C LEU A 155 10.00 3.93 -3.49
N LEU A 156 11.06 4.72 -3.25
CA LEU A 156 11.45 5.13 -1.90
C LEU A 156 10.34 5.94 -1.21
N LEU A 157 9.71 6.85 -1.94
CA LEU A 157 8.57 7.62 -1.45
C LEU A 157 7.40 6.70 -1.06
N THR A 158 7.11 5.69 -1.86
CA THR A 158 6.06 4.70 -1.58
C THR A 158 6.34 3.93 -0.30
N PHE A 159 7.57 3.41 -0.14
CA PHE A 159 7.97 2.72 1.09
C PHE A 159 7.89 3.63 2.31
N GLY A 160 8.41 4.86 2.22
CA GLY A 160 8.35 5.83 3.29
C GLY A 160 6.92 6.21 3.68
N ALA A 161 6.05 6.44 2.69
CA ALA A 161 4.64 6.77 2.92
C ALA A 161 3.88 5.61 3.59
N ILE A 162 4.10 4.38 3.12
CA ILE A 162 3.49 3.18 3.71
C ILE A 162 3.99 2.95 5.14
N GLU A 163 5.29 3.10 5.38
CA GLU A 163 5.86 2.94 6.72
C GLU A 163 5.33 3.99 7.70
N LEU A 164 5.22 5.25 7.27
CA LEU A 164 4.62 6.32 8.07
C LEU A 164 3.15 6.03 8.39
N GLN A 165 2.37 5.67 7.36
CA GLN A 165 0.95 5.33 7.50
C GLN A 165 0.74 4.14 8.46
N VAL A 166 1.51 3.07 8.30
CA VAL A 166 1.34 1.87 9.13
C VAL A 166 1.85 2.09 10.55
N ARG A 167 3.11 2.51 10.71
CA ARG A 167 3.76 2.52 12.04
C ARG A 167 3.28 3.64 12.94
N VAL A 168 2.93 4.79 12.36
CA VAL A 168 2.67 6.01 13.13
C VAL A 168 1.18 6.34 13.17
N VAL A 169 0.39 5.85 12.21
CA VAL A 169 -1.06 6.09 12.16
C VAL A 169 -1.84 4.82 12.50
N GLU A 170 -1.75 3.77 11.68
CA GLU A 170 -2.66 2.62 11.78
C GLU A 170 -2.38 1.72 12.98
N GLU A 171 -1.14 1.27 13.18
CA GLU A 171 -0.84 0.35 14.30
C GLU A 171 -1.09 0.98 15.68
N PRO A 172 -0.72 2.26 15.94
CA PRO A 172 -1.07 2.92 17.19
C PRO A 172 -2.58 3.06 17.37
N TYR A 173 -3.33 3.38 16.32
CA TYR A 173 -4.80 3.41 16.37
C TYR A 173 -5.35 2.02 16.71
N LEU A 174 -4.92 0.96 16.01
CA LEU A 174 -5.39 -0.41 16.26
C LEU A 174 -5.04 -0.90 17.67
N LEU A 175 -3.88 -0.53 18.21
CA LEU A 175 -3.51 -0.80 19.60
C LEU A 175 -4.45 -0.09 20.59
N ARG A 176 -4.79 1.18 20.36
CA ARG A 176 -5.72 1.92 21.22
C ARG A 176 -7.14 1.35 21.15
N THR A 177 -7.61 1.03 19.95
CA THR A 177 -8.99 0.57 19.70
C THR A 177 -9.24 -0.88 20.12
N HIS A 178 -8.25 -1.76 19.97
CA HIS A 178 -8.40 -3.21 20.22
C HIS A 178 -7.58 -3.75 21.41
N GLY A 179 -6.69 -2.95 21.98
CA GLY A 179 -5.90 -3.31 23.15
C GLY A 179 -5.20 -4.67 23.03
N GLU A 180 -5.44 -5.54 24.01
CA GLU A 180 -4.81 -6.87 24.10
C GLU A 180 -5.16 -7.79 22.92
N ALA A 181 -6.33 -7.63 22.28
CA ALA A 181 -6.69 -8.44 21.13
C ALA A 181 -5.74 -8.20 19.94
N TYR A 182 -5.48 -6.92 19.62
CA TYR A 182 -4.51 -6.58 18.58
C TYR A 182 -3.07 -6.88 19.02
N GLY A 183 -2.73 -6.66 20.29
CA GLY A 183 -1.41 -7.01 20.83
C GLY A 183 -1.06 -8.50 20.64
N ARG A 184 -1.98 -9.42 20.99
CA ARG A 184 -1.79 -10.87 20.78
C ARG A 184 -1.66 -11.23 19.31
N TYR A 185 -2.49 -10.62 18.46
CA TYR A 185 -2.41 -10.81 17.01
C TYR A 185 -1.05 -10.35 16.45
N ALA A 186 -0.62 -9.13 16.79
CA ALA A 186 0.63 -8.55 16.31
C ALA A 186 1.89 -9.24 16.85
N ALA A 187 1.78 -10.02 17.94
CA ALA A 187 2.84 -10.86 18.45
C ALA A 187 3.04 -12.17 17.65
N THR A 188 2.01 -12.63 16.95
CA THR A 188 2.06 -13.89 16.17
C THR A 188 2.29 -13.64 14.67
N VAL A 189 1.84 -12.49 14.16
CA VAL A 189 1.88 -12.14 12.73
C VAL A 189 2.84 -10.98 12.45
N GLY A 190 3.67 -11.13 11.42
CA GLY A 190 4.64 -10.12 11.00
C GLY A 190 3.99 -8.91 10.31
N ARG A 191 4.68 -7.75 10.29
CA ARG A 191 4.14 -6.47 9.79
C ARG A 191 3.81 -6.52 8.30
N PHE A 192 4.84 -6.75 7.50
CA PHE A 192 4.77 -6.80 6.04
C PHE A 192 5.26 -8.11 5.45
N LEU A 193 6.11 -8.83 6.19
CA LEU A 193 6.65 -10.13 5.82
C LEU A 193 6.35 -11.14 6.94
N PRO A 194 6.06 -12.41 6.61
CA PRO A 194 5.75 -13.42 7.62
C PRO A 194 6.87 -13.52 8.68
N GLY A 195 6.48 -13.48 9.95
CA GLY A 195 7.42 -13.59 11.08
C GLY A 195 8.24 -12.34 11.42
N LEU A 196 8.36 -11.36 10.53
CA LEU A 196 9.19 -10.17 10.74
C LEU A 196 8.39 -8.97 11.26
N GLY A 197 8.97 -8.21 12.19
CA GLY A 197 8.35 -7.02 12.77
C GLY A 197 7.18 -7.30 13.72
N ARG A 198 7.12 -8.50 14.31
CA ARG A 198 6.18 -8.85 15.41
C ARG A 198 6.37 -7.91 16.60
N LEU A 199 5.28 -7.56 17.26
CA LEU A 199 5.34 -6.80 18.51
C LEU A 199 5.67 -7.75 19.67
N GLY A 200 6.56 -7.34 20.56
CA GLY A 200 6.83 -8.10 21.78
C GLY A 200 5.56 -8.19 22.63
N GLN A 201 5.30 -9.34 23.24
CA GLN A 201 4.30 -9.38 24.31
C GLN A 201 4.82 -8.47 25.43
N ALA A 202 4.07 -7.42 25.76
CA ALA A 202 4.35 -6.66 26.97
C ALA A 202 4.33 -7.65 28.14
N ARG A 203 5.49 -7.88 28.76
CA ARG A 203 5.56 -8.64 30.01
C ARG A 203 4.72 -7.85 31.01
N ARG A 204 3.64 -8.47 31.49
CA ARG A 204 2.83 -7.94 32.58
C ARG A 204 3.69 -7.71 33.82
#